data_AF-A0A9N8E6Z6-F1
#
_entry.id   AF-A0A9N8E6Z6-F1
#
_cell.length_a   1.000
_cell.length_b   1.000
_cell.length_c   1.000
_cell.angle_alpha   90.00
_cell.angle_beta   90.00
_cell.angle_gamma   90.00
#
_symmetry.space_group_name_H-M   'P 1'
#
loop_
_entity.id
_entity.type
_entity.pdbx_description
1 polymer ?
#
loop_
_entity_poly.entity_id
_entity_poly.type
_entity_poly.pdbx_seq_one_letter_code
_entity_poly.pdbx_strand_id
1 'polypeptide(L)'
;MSSFVALDHFTVATLTAISADEKPTYNTLKIIHQELNANAMAIPSTLGGGNYGHLALVIPPAAFTALPNAVPWVTPVHPGPNPIHGDAPTSAQITETNRLYASNEKTFLTYRATETALQKQLLQAIPDTFIKSLKHEMYGYAQVTALTILTHLDATYGKVNADDLEDNMNRMHAEWSPIQPIEDLYNQLKDAQKFAADHDIISDKMAVRAAIKNLSNSGVFTDAIKDWRKLDDAEQTFPKLESHFTAADKERRRILTPKEVGYANKAVEKHSNEKGHKITLDNGAPMYYCWSHGLGTNSSHTSKNCTKKAPGHMVEANGNDMLGGCCIIRRKAGERAVYRRPQRENEENQQPPATR
;
A
#
# COMPACT_ATOMS: atom_id res chain seq x y z
N MET A 1 14.38 27.05 -14.49
CA MET A 1 14.27 26.18 -13.28
C MET A 1 12.80 26.03 -12.87
N SER A 2 12.01 25.18 -13.52
CA SER A 2 10.61 24.90 -13.09
C SER A 2 10.05 23.59 -13.64
N SER A 3 10.85 22.51 -13.63
CA SER A 3 10.36 21.18 -14.06
C SER A 3 10.15 20.19 -12.90
N PHE A 4 10.27 20.64 -11.65
CA PHE A 4 10.13 19.78 -10.45
C PHE A 4 8.92 20.10 -9.58
N VAL A 5 8.15 21.16 -9.90
CA VAL A 5 7.10 21.70 -9.00
C VAL A 5 5.91 20.73 -8.81
N ALA A 6 5.64 19.82 -9.74
CA ALA A 6 4.46 18.94 -9.63
C ALA A 6 4.59 17.90 -8.49
N LEU A 7 5.78 17.35 -8.26
CA LEU A 7 5.98 16.30 -7.24
C LEU A 7 5.86 16.83 -5.81
N ASP A 8 6.28 18.08 -5.56
CA ASP A 8 6.25 18.69 -4.22
C ASP A 8 4.81 18.90 -3.69
N HIS A 9 3.82 18.84 -4.56
CA HIS A 9 2.40 19.04 -4.22
C HIS A 9 1.60 17.73 -4.17
N PHE A 10 2.21 16.59 -4.49
CA PHE A 10 1.52 15.31 -4.45
C PHE A 10 1.29 14.87 -2.99
N THR A 11 0.04 14.52 -2.69
CA THR A 11 -0.36 13.99 -1.39
C THR A 11 0.24 12.62 -1.12
N VAL A 12 0.50 11.85 -2.19
CA VAL A 12 1.10 10.51 -2.15
C VAL A 12 2.37 10.54 -2.99
N ALA A 13 3.53 10.55 -2.33
CA ALA A 13 4.83 10.67 -3.00
C ALA A 13 5.15 9.45 -3.88
N THR A 14 4.84 8.25 -3.37
CA THR A 14 5.05 6.97 -4.05
C THR A 14 3.77 6.17 -3.98
N LEU A 15 3.27 5.72 -5.13
CA LEU A 15 2.09 4.87 -5.17
C LEU A 15 2.39 3.50 -4.58
N THR A 16 1.36 2.82 -4.10
CA THR A 16 1.42 1.44 -3.64
C THR A 16 1.85 0.53 -4.80
N ALA A 17 3.04 -0.06 -4.71
CA ALA A 17 3.59 -0.87 -5.79
C ALA A 17 2.83 -2.20 -5.96
N ILE A 18 2.66 -2.62 -7.21
CA ILE A 18 2.15 -3.95 -7.55
C ILE A 18 3.34 -4.91 -7.65
N SER A 19 3.21 -6.07 -7.01
CA SER A 19 4.24 -7.12 -7.07
C SER A 19 4.49 -7.56 -8.51
N ALA A 20 5.76 -7.82 -8.86
CA ALA A 20 6.10 -8.37 -10.17
C ALA A 20 5.65 -9.83 -10.34
N ASP A 21 5.46 -10.54 -9.22
CA ASP A 21 5.14 -11.97 -9.20
C ASP A 21 3.63 -12.24 -9.15
N GLU A 22 2.81 -11.19 -8.91
CA GLU A 22 1.36 -11.31 -8.78
C GLU A 22 0.67 -10.42 -9.81
N LYS A 23 -0.39 -10.94 -10.43
CA LYS A 23 -1.18 -10.16 -11.39
C LYS A 23 -1.91 -9.02 -10.66
N PRO A 24 -2.07 -7.84 -11.29
CA PRO A 24 -2.97 -6.82 -10.78
C PRO A 24 -4.37 -7.41 -10.56
N THR A 25 -5.05 -6.93 -9.52
CA THR A 25 -6.44 -7.28 -9.21
C THR A 25 -7.25 -6.00 -9.15
N TYR A 26 -8.57 -6.12 -9.13
CA TYR A 26 -9.43 -4.96 -8.95
C TYR A 26 -9.09 -4.18 -7.67
N ASN A 27 -8.75 -4.88 -6.58
CA ASN A 27 -8.40 -4.24 -5.31
C ASN A 27 -7.08 -3.44 -5.40
N THR A 28 -6.04 -3.99 -6.02
CA THR A 28 -4.77 -3.27 -6.16
C THR A 28 -4.90 -2.08 -7.11
N LEU A 29 -5.66 -2.23 -8.21
CA LEU A 29 -5.94 -1.12 -9.12
C LEU A 29 -6.80 -0.03 -8.48
N LYS A 30 -7.78 -0.39 -7.65
CA LYS A 30 -8.58 0.58 -6.90
C LYS A 30 -7.71 1.49 -6.02
N ILE A 31 -6.69 0.92 -5.35
CA ILE A 31 -5.74 1.69 -4.53
C ILE A 31 -4.94 2.66 -5.42
N ILE A 32 -4.38 2.17 -6.54
CA ILE A 32 -3.66 3.01 -7.51
C ILE A 32 -4.53 4.18 -7.99
N HIS A 33 -5.78 3.91 -8.39
CA HIS A 33 -6.73 4.94 -8.81
C HIS A 33 -6.96 5.99 -7.71
N GLN A 34 -7.18 5.57 -6.46
CA GLN A 34 -7.39 6.49 -5.34
C GLN A 34 -6.20 7.41 -5.10
N GLU A 35 -4.99 6.84 -5.03
CA GLU A 35 -3.76 7.59 -4.80
C GLU A 35 -3.45 8.56 -5.95
N LEU A 36 -3.60 8.10 -7.19
CA LEU A 36 -3.34 8.92 -8.38
C LEU A 36 -4.38 10.04 -8.54
N ASN A 37 -5.65 9.75 -8.26
CA ASN A 37 -6.72 10.76 -8.25
C ASN A 37 -6.44 11.85 -7.20
N ALA A 38 -6.00 11.47 -6.00
CA ALA A 38 -5.62 12.42 -4.96
C ALA A 38 -4.47 13.34 -5.42
N ASN A 39 -3.43 12.78 -6.02
CA ASN A 39 -2.31 13.55 -6.57
C ASN A 39 -2.73 14.48 -7.71
N ALA A 40 -3.57 14.00 -8.63
CA ALA A 40 -4.07 14.80 -9.74
C ALA A 40 -4.94 15.98 -9.26
N MET A 41 -5.78 15.76 -8.25
CA MET A 41 -6.60 16.80 -7.62
C MET A 41 -5.77 17.81 -6.82
N ALA A 42 -4.65 17.38 -6.24
CA ALA A 42 -3.78 18.24 -5.44
C ALA A 42 -3.11 19.35 -6.27
N ILE A 43 -2.99 19.17 -7.60
CA ILE A 43 -2.49 20.21 -8.51
C ILE A 43 -3.66 21.09 -8.97
N PRO A 44 -3.74 22.36 -8.51
CA PRO A 44 -4.84 23.23 -8.90
C PRO A 44 -4.85 23.52 -10.39
N SER A 45 -6.05 23.62 -10.96
CA SER A 45 -6.26 24.01 -12.35
C SER A 45 -7.50 24.89 -12.43
N THR A 46 -7.54 25.83 -13.36
CA THR A 46 -8.76 26.56 -13.71
C THR A 46 -9.61 25.82 -14.75
N LEU A 47 -9.07 24.75 -15.33
CA LEU A 47 -9.75 23.93 -16.33
C LEU A 47 -10.85 23.07 -15.68
N GLY A 48 -11.81 22.64 -16.50
CA GLY A 48 -12.89 21.77 -16.06
C GLY A 48 -13.80 22.38 -14.97
N GLY A 49 -13.88 23.71 -14.89
CA GLY A 49 -14.66 24.42 -13.86
C GLY A 49 -13.89 24.73 -12.59
N GLY A 50 -12.60 24.34 -12.51
CA GLY A 50 -11.68 24.76 -11.45
C GLY A 50 -11.75 23.99 -10.13
N ASN A 51 -12.73 23.09 -9.97
CA ASN A 51 -13.01 22.42 -8.69
C ASN A 51 -12.22 21.11 -8.48
N TYR A 52 -11.68 20.51 -9.55
CA TYR A 52 -11.16 19.14 -9.53
C TYR A 52 -9.68 19.02 -9.92
N GLY A 53 -8.94 20.14 -9.89
CA GLY A 53 -7.51 20.15 -10.25
C GLY A 53 -7.27 19.54 -11.64
N HIS A 54 -6.38 18.56 -11.73
CA HIS A 54 -6.07 17.82 -12.94
C HIS A 54 -6.68 16.40 -12.99
N LEU A 55 -7.74 16.13 -12.20
CA LEU A 55 -8.38 14.80 -12.13
C LEU A 55 -8.77 14.22 -13.50
N ALA A 56 -9.12 15.07 -14.47
CA ALA A 56 -9.46 14.65 -15.84
C ALA A 56 -8.34 13.89 -16.57
N LEU A 57 -7.09 13.95 -16.09
CA LEU A 57 -5.96 13.23 -16.67
C LEU A 57 -5.92 11.74 -16.31
N VAL A 58 -6.70 11.32 -15.32
CA VAL A 58 -6.61 9.98 -14.71
C VAL A 58 -7.95 9.26 -14.61
N ILE A 59 -9.06 9.93 -14.97
CA ILE A 59 -10.37 9.30 -15.08
C ILE A 59 -10.96 9.46 -16.49
N PRO A 60 -11.86 8.56 -16.93
CA PRO A 60 -12.50 8.69 -18.23
C PRO A 60 -13.28 10.01 -18.38
N PRO A 61 -13.36 10.62 -19.58
CA PRO A 61 -14.08 11.87 -19.79
C PRO A 61 -15.56 11.83 -19.35
N ALA A 62 -16.23 10.68 -19.53
CA ALA A 62 -17.60 10.48 -19.06
C ALA A 62 -17.72 10.51 -17.53
N ALA A 63 -16.72 9.97 -16.81
CA ALA A 63 -16.69 10.02 -15.36
C ALA A 63 -16.42 11.45 -14.86
N PHE A 64 -15.51 12.19 -15.50
CA PHE A 64 -15.23 13.58 -15.13
C PHE A 64 -16.45 14.49 -15.34
N THR A 65 -17.16 14.34 -16.45
CA THR A 65 -18.36 15.14 -16.75
C THR A 65 -19.57 14.82 -15.87
N ALA A 66 -19.59 13.64 -15.24
CA ALA A 66 -20.61 13.27 -14.27
C ALA A 66 -20.40 13.91 -12.87
N LEU A 67 -19.23 14.54 -12.64
CA LEU A 67 -18.94 15.18 -11.35
C LEU A 67 -19.77 16.47 -11.17
N PRO A 68 -20.26 16.75 -9.94
CA PRO A 68 -21.02 17.97 -9.67
C PRO A 68 -20.25 19.25 -10.05
N ASN A 69 -20.88 20.12 -10.84
CA ASN A 69 -20.28 21.40 -11.28
C ASN A 69 -18.99 21.26 -12.12
N ALA A 70 -18.69 20.06 -12.65
CA ALA A 70 -17.60 19.90 -13.59
C ALA A 70 -17.99 20.44 -14.97
N VAL A 71 -17.06 21.16 -15.60
CA VAL A 71 -17.15 21.55 -17.01
C VAL A 71 -16.32 20.55 -17.82
N PRO A 72 -16.69 20.18 -19.06
CA PRO A 72 -15.87 19.29 -19.88
C PRO A 72 -14.41 19.75 -19.94
N TRP A 73 -13.49 18.81 -19.67
CA TRP A 73 -12.06 19.09 -19.73
C TRP A 73 -11.62 19.28 -21.18
N VAL A 74 -11.09 20.47 -21.48
CA VAL A 74 -10.47 20.77 -22.77
C VAL A 74 -8.96 20.75 -22.58
N THR A 75 -8.30 19.78 -23.21
CA THR A 75 -6.84 19.63 -23.11
C THR A 75 -6.13 20.89 -23.62
N PRO A 76 -5.24 21.49 -22.82
CA PRO A 76 -4.48 22.66 -23.24
C PRO A 76 -3.59 22.37 -24.44
N VAL A 77 -3.53 23.32 -25.37
CA VAL A 77 -2.63 23.31 -26.53
C VAL A 77 -1.54 24.35 -26.32
N HIS A 78 -0.30 24.04 -26.70
CA HIS A 78 0.80 24.99 -26.62
C HIS A 78 0.49 26.22 -27.48
N PRO A 79 0.59 27.46 -26.96
CA PRO A 79 0.20 28.68 -27.67
C PRO A 79 1.16 29.11 -28.81
N GLY A 80 2.02 28.20 -29.30
CA GLY A 80 3.15 28.54 -30.17
C GLY A 80 4.35 29.14 -29.42
N PRO A 81 5.48 29.40 -30.11
CA PRO A 81 6.73 29.84 -29.49
C PRO A 81 6.77 31.32 -29.09
N ASN A 82 5.89 32.15 -29.66
CA ASN A 82 5.81 33.59 -29.38
C ASN A 82 4.35 34.06 -29.44
N PRO A 83 3.97 35.14 -28.73
CA PRO A 83 2.68 35.79 -28.89
C PRO A 83 2.47 36.27 -30.33
N ILE A 84 1.28 36.05 -30.88
CA ILE A 84 0.89 36.52 -32.21
C ILE A 84 -0.02 37.74 -32.06
N HIS A 85 0.41 38.88 -32.59
CA HIS A 85 -0.37 40.11 -32.61
C HIS A 85 -1.05 40.33 -33.96
N GLY A 86 -2.20 41.00 -33.95
CA GLY A 86 -2.85 41.47 -35.19
C GLY A 86 -2.11 42.63 -35.83
N ASP A 87 -2.55 43.05 -37.02
CA ASP A 87 -1.95 44.17 -37.75
C ASP A 87 -2.12 45.50 -36.98
N ALA A 88 -1.02 46.27 -36.87
CA ALA A 88 -0.97 47.57 -36.18
C ALA A 88 -1.66 47.60 -34.79
N PRO A 89 -1.25 46.73 -33.85
CA PRO A 89 -1.94 46.59 -32.58
C PRO A 89 -1.71 47.83 -31.70
N THR A 90 -2.75 48.27 -31.00
CA THR A 90 -2.63 49.27 -29.93
C THR A 90 -1.85 48.71 -28.75
N SER A 91 -1.26 49.58 -27.94
CA SER A 91 -0.52 49.15 -26.74
C SER A 91 -1.37 48.28 -25.79
N ALA A 92 -2.66 48.61 -25.64
CA ALA A 92 -3.58 47.82 -24.81
C ALA A 92 -3.81 46.40 -25.38
N GLN A 93 -3.93 46.27 -26.71
CA GLN A 93 -4.05 44.97 -27.37
C GLN A 93 -2.77 44.14 -27.20
N ILE A 94 -1.58 44.73 -27.36
CA ILE A 94 -0.30 44.04 -27.14
C ILE A 94 -0.24 43.49 -25.70
N THR A 95 -0.60 44.33 -24.71
CA THR A 95 -0.60 43.94 -23.30
C THR A 95 -1.53 42.75 -23.04
N GLU A 96 -2.76 42.78 -23.55
CA GLU A 96 -3.72 41.69 -23.35
C GLU A 96 -3.30 40.40 -24.08
N THR A 97 -2.81 40.50 -25.32
CA THR A 97 -2.28 39.34 -26.06
C THR A 97 -1.14 38.66 -25.29
N ASN A 98 -0.20 39.45 -24.74
CA ASN A 98 0.91 38.90 -23.96
C ASN A 98 0.42 38.26 -22.66
N ARG A 99 -0.58 38.85 -22.00
CA ARG A 99 -1.19 38.29 -20.79
C ARG A 99 -1.87 36.95 -21.06
N LEU A 100 -2.64 36.86 -22.14
CA LEU A 100 -3.32 35.63 -22.56
C LEU A 100 -2.30 34.55 -22.96
N TYR A 101 -1.28 34.90 -23.73
CA TYR A 101 -0.20 33.98 -24.09
C TYR A 101 0.47 33.41 -22.84
N ALA A 102 0.90 34.26 -21.90
CA ALA A 102 1.56 33.82 -20.66
C ALA A 102 0.64 32.93 -19.80
N SER A 103 -0.66 33.24 -19.73
CA SER A 103 -1.64 32.39 -19.04
C SER A 103 -1.77 31.02 -19.72
N ASN A 104 -1.90 30.98 -21.05
CA ASN A 104 -2.06 29.75 -21.81
C ASN A 104 -0.80 28.87 -21.77
N GLU A 105 0.38 29.48 -21.86
CA GLU A 105 1.67 28.80 -21.73
C GLU A 105 1.81 28.18 -20.34
N LYS A 106 1.52 28.94 -19.28
CA LYS A 106 1.52 28.41 -17.91
C LYS A 106 0.56 27.23 -17.76
N THR A 107 -0.68 27.37 -18.21
CA THR A 107 -1.68 26.29 -18.16
C THR A 107 -1.20 25.04 -18.91
N PHE A 108 -0.64 25.21 -20.10
CA PHE A 108 -0.09 24.10 -20.89
C PHE A 108 1.09 23.41 -20.19
N LEU A 109 2.05 24.18 -19.68
CA LEU A 109 3.23 23.64 -19.01
C LEU A 109 2.87 22.91 -17.71
N THR A 110 1.93 23.45 -16.92
CA THR A 110 1.41 22.78 -15.72
C THR A 110 0.73 21.47 -16.09
N TYR A 111 -0.15 21.46 -17.09
CA TYR A 111 -0.78 20.23 -17.60
C TYR A 111 0.26 19.18 -17.99
N ARG A 112 1.25 19.54 -18.82
CA ARG A 112 2.29 18.61 -19.28
C ARG A 112 3.15 18.08 -18.15
N ALA A 113 3.50 18.94 -17.19
CA ALA A 113 4.27 18.54 -16.02
C ALA A 113 3.50 17.56 -15.15
N THR A 114 2.22 17.83 -14.88
CA THR A 114 1.34 16.95 -14.11
C THR A 114 1.17 15.60 -14.80
N GLU A 115 0.84 15.59 -16.09
CA GLU A 115 0.69 14.35 -16.88
C GLU A 115 1.95 13.49 -16.82
N THR A 116 3.12 14.12 -16.99
CA THR A 116 4.42 13.43 -16.96
C THR A 116 4.72 12.87 -15.56
N ALA A 117 4.39 13.62 -14.51
CA ALA A 117 4.58 13.18 -13.13
C ALA A 117 3.68 11.98 -12.76
N LEU A 118 2.40 12.04 -13.15
CA LEU A 118 1.44 10.95 -12.92
C LEU A 118 1.82 9.69 -13.70
N GLN A 119 2.19 9.84 -14.98
CA GLN A 119 2.70 8.74 -15.79
C GLN A 119 3.92 8.09 -15.13
N LYS A 120 4.88 8.91 -14.68
CA LYS A 120 6.10 8.40 -14.03
C LYS A 120 5.79 7.61 -12.77
N GLN A 121 4.84 8.06 -11.93
CA GLN A 121 4.42 7.31 -10.75
C GLN A 121 3.83 5.95 -11.11
N LEU A 122 3.01 5.88 -12.14
CA LEU A 122 2.45 4.61 -12.63
C LEU A 122 3.56 3.66 -13.12
N LEU A 123 4.50 4.16 -13.94
CA LEU A 123 5.61 3.35 -14.45
C LEU A 123 6.57 2.85 -13.35
N GLN A 124 6.59 3.51 -12.19
CA GLN A 124 7.37 3.07 -11.03
C GLN A 124 6.62 2.03 -10.19
N ALA A 125 5.31 2.19 -10.06
CA ALA A 125 4.47 1.32 -9.22
C ALA A 125 4.05 0.03 -9.93
N ILE A 126 3.96 0.05 -11.25
CA ILE A 126 3.44 -1.07 -12.05
C ILE A 126 4.58 -1.76 -12.80
N PRO A 127 4.79 -3.06 -12.59
CA PRO A 127 5.76 -3.84 -13.36
C PRO A 127 5.50 -3.78 -14.87
N ASP A 128 6.57 -3.58 -15.67
CA ASP A 128 6.50 -3.45 -17.14
C ASP A 128 5.71 -4.61 -17.77
N THR A 129 5.81 -5.83 -17.22
CA THR A 129 5.06 -7.02 -17.65
C THR A 129 3.56 -6.78 -17.88
N PHE A 130 2.92 -5.95 -17.05
CA PHE A 130 1.47 -5.69 -17.10
C PHE A 130 1.06 -4.54 -18.03
N ILE A 131 2.02 -3.75 -18.53
CA ILE A 131 1.77 -2.57 -19.37
C ILE A 131 2.60 -2.55 -20.65
N LYS A 132 3.48 -3.55 -20.86
CA LYS A 132 4.42 -3.64 -21.98
C LYS A 132 3.74 -3.59 -23.35
N SER A 133 2.50 -4.04 -23.44
CA SER A 133 1.67 -3.96 -24.65
C SER A 133 1.51 -2.52 -25.17
N LEU A 134 1.57 -1.53 -24.28
CA LEU A 134 1.46 -0.10 -24.60
C LEU A 134 2.79 0.53 -25.01
N LYS A 135 3.90 -0.17 -24.80
CA LYS A 135 5.25 0.37 -25.01
C LYS A 135 5.57 0.48 -26.49
N HIS A 136 5.83 1.69 -26.96
CA HIS A 136 6.32 1.91 -28.32
C HIS A 136 7.79 1.51 -28.44
N GLU A 137 8.17 0.88 -29.56
CA GLU A 137 9.53 0.39 -29.80
C GLU A 137 10.59 1.49 -29.69
N MET A 138 10.37 2.62 -30.38
CA MET A 138 11.34 3.73 -30.45
C MET A 138 11.22 4.77 -29.31
N TYR A 139 10.05 4.92 -28.72
CA TYR A 139 9.73 6.03 -27.82
C TYR A 139 9.33 5.57 -26.42
N GLY A 140 9.33 4.26 -26.17
CA GLY A 140 8.85 3.67 -24.92
C GLY A 140 7.43 4.13 -24.61
N TYR A 141 7.22 4.61 -23.39
CA TYR A 141 5.92 5.13 -22.93
C TYR A 141 5.74 6.62 -23.19
N ALA A 142 6.65 7.33 -23.84
CA ALA A 142 6.63 8.81 -23.90
C ALA A 142 5.33 9.42 -24.48
N GLN A 143 4.57 8.66 -25.27
CA GLN A 143 3.29 9.08 -25.88
C GLN A 143 2.06 8.40 -25.24
N VAL A 144 2.24 7.60 -24.18
CA VAL A 144 1.16 6.86 -23.52
C VAL A 144 0.70 7.64 -22.30
N THR A 145 -0.53 8.14 -22.30
CA THR A 145 -1.04 8.92 -21.14
C THR A 145 -1.25 8.06 -19.90
N ALA A 146 -1.28 8.68 -18.72
CA ALA A 146 -1.63 8.02 -17.47
C ALA A 146 -3.00 7.33 -17.57
N LEU A 147 -4.00 8.02 -18.14
CA LEU A 147 -5.33 7.45 -18.41
C LEU A 147 -5.27 6.22 -19.34
N THR A 148 -4.41 6.23 -20.36
CA THR A 148 -4.25 5.07 -21.27
C THR A 148 -3.72 3.85 -20.52
N ILE A 149 -2.75 4.04 -19.61
CA ILE A 149 -2.22 2.98 -18.76
C ILE A 149 -3.32 2.41 -17.86
N LEU A 150 -4.04 3.28 -17.15
CA LEU A 150 -5.14 2.88 -16.27
C LEU A 150 -6.24 2.14 -17.03
N THR A 151 -6.66 2.67 -18.18
CA THR A 151 -7.69 2.05 -19.03
C THR A 151 -7.28 0.65 -19.47
N HIS A 152 -6.01 0.43 -19.83
CA HIS A 152 -5.51 -0.89 -20.19
C HIS A 152 -5.55 -1.86 -19.00
N LEU A 153 -5.10 -1.41 -17.83
CA LEU A 153 -5.09 -2.22 -16.61
C LEU A 153 -6.51 -2.58 -16.18
N ASP A 154 -7.44 -1.63 -16.20
CA ASP A 154 -8.84 -1.88 -15.84
C ASP A 154 -9.50 -2.87 -16.80
N ALA A 155 -9.26 -2.72 -18.11
CA ALA A 155 -9.82 -3.62 -19.12
C ALA A 155 -9.27 -5.05 -19.01
N THR A 156 -8.00 -5.20 -18.61
CA THR A 156 -7.29 -6.48 -18.61
C THR A 156 -7.39 -7.21 -17.26
N TYR A 157 -7.34 -6.47 -16.15
CA TYR A 157 -7.20 -6.98 -14.78
C TYR A 157 -8.23 -6.41 -13.80
N GLY A 158 -8.89 -5.31 -14.12
CA GLY A 158 -9.82 -4.60 -13.22
C GLY A 158 -11.23 -5.19 -13.14
N LYS A 159 -11.49 -6.36 -13.74
CA LYS A 159 -12.80 -7.02 -13.60
C LYS A 159 -12.85 -7.78 -12.28
N VAL A 160 -13.81 -7.41 -11.42
CA VAL A 160 -14.15 -8.20 -10.23
C VAL A 160 -14.52 -9.61 -10.66
N ASN A 161 -13.81 -10.60 -10.12
CA ASN A 161 -14.04 -12.00 -10.38
C ASN A 161 -14.49 -12.74 -9.09
N ALA A 162 -14.69 -14.06 -9.18
CA ALA A 162 -15.15 -14.87 -8.05
C ALA A 162 -14.15 -14.88 -6.89
N ASP A 163 -12.85 -14.92 -7.17
CA ASP A 163 -11.80 -14.91 -6.16
C ASP A 163 -11.81 -13.57 -5.39
N ASP A 164 -12.02 -12.45 -6.10
CA ASP A 164 -12.15 -11.13 -5.46
C ASP A 164 -13.36 -11.03 -4.51
N LEU A 165 -14.48 -11.68 -4.87
CA LEU A 165 -15.68 -11.74 -4.04
C LEU A 165 -15.47 -12.65 -2.82
N GLU A 166 -14.76 -13.76 -2.99
CA GLU A 166 -14.36 -14.65 -1.89
C GLU A 166 -13.41 -13.93 -0.93
N ASP A 167 -12.39 -13.24 -1.44
CA ASP A 167 -11.49 -12.41 -0.64
C ASP A 167 -12.23 -11.30 0.11
N ASN A 168 -13.24 -10.70 -0.51
CA ASN A 168 -14.10 -9.73 0.16
C ASN A 168 -14.88 -10.35 1.32
N MET A 169 -15.42 -11.55 1.13
CA MET A 169 -16.12 -12.29 2.18
C MET A 169 -15.16 -12.69 3.32
N ASN A 170 -13.95 -13.13 2.98
CA ASN A 170 -12.88 -13.46 3.93
C ASN A 170 -12.48 -12.23 4.75
N ARG A 171 -12.28 -11.08 4.10
CA ARG A 171 -12.01 -9.79 4.78
C ARG A 171 -13.17 -9.37 5.67
N MET A 172 -14.42 -9.53 5.23
CA MET A 172 -15.58 -9.21 6.07
C MET A 172 -15.61 -10.05 7.36
N HIS A 173 -15.20 -11.32 7.28
CA HIS A 173 -15.17 -12.25 8.41
C HIS A 173 -13.87 -12.28 9.20
N ALA A 174 -12.85 -11.51 8.80
CA ALA A 174 -11.56 -11.44 9.48
C ALA A 174 -11.75 -11.04 10.95
N GLU A 175 -11.05 -11.72 11.85
CA GLU A 175 -11.20 -11.53 13.30
C GLU A 175 -10.72 -10.14 13.74
N TRP A 176 -11.55 -9.44 14.51
CA TRP A 176 -11.18 -8.15 15.09
C TRP A 176 -10.56 -8.35 16.47
N SER A 177 -9.55 -7.55 16.80
CA SER A 177 -8.85 -7.63 18.08
C SER A 177 -9.31 -6.56 19.08
N PRO A 178 -9.60 -6.91 20.34
CA PRO A 178 -10.02 -5.95 21.40
C PRO A 178 -9.03 -4.83 21.75
N ILE A 179 -7.81 -4.87 21.23
CA ILE A 179 -6.81 -3.82 21.39
C ILE A 179 -6.92 -2.75 20.29
N GLN A 180 -7.61 -3.06 19.18
CA GLN A 180 -7.87 -2.13 18.09
C GLN A 180 -9.10 -1.26 18.40
N PRO A 181 -9.23 -0.10 17.76
CA PRO A 181 -10.49 0.62 17.68
C PRO A 181 -11.63 -0.29 17.19
N ILE A 182 -12.81 -0.20 17.81
CA ILE A 182 -13.98 -0.98 17.36
C ILE A 182 -14.49 -0.48 16.00
N GLU A 183 -14.17 0.76 15.67
CA GLU A 183 -14.41 1.40 14.39
C GLU A 183 -13.77 0.65 13.22
N ASP A 184 -12.63 -0.04 13.44
CA ASP A 184 -11.98 -0.85 12.41
C ASP A 184 -12.89 -1.99 11.95
N LEU A 185 -13.62 -2.63 12.88
CA LEU A 185 -14.61 -3.66 12.54
C LEU A 185 -15.78 -3.06 11.73
N TYR A 186 -16.25 -1.87 12.10
CA TYR A 186 -17.34 -1.22 11.36
C TYR A 186 -16.92 -0.84 9.94
N ASN A 187 -15.70 -0.32 9.78
CA ASN A 187 -15.14 0.03 8.47
C ASN A 187 -14.94 -1.22 7.60
N GLN A 188 -14.40 -2.31 8.17
CA GLN A 188 -14.27 -3.61 7.50
C GLN A 188 -15.60 -4.09 6.92
N LEU A 189 -16.69 -4.00 7.67
CA LEU A 189 -18.03 -4.42 7.23
C LEU A 189 -18.60 -3.46 6.17
N LYS A 190 -18.48 -2.15 6.38
CA LYS A 190 -18.93 -1.13 5.42
C LYS A 190 -18.20 -1.25 4.08
N ASP A 191 -16.91 -1.52 4.11
CA ASP A 191 -16.10 -1.69 2.91
C ASP A 191 -16.47 -2.98 2.18
N ALA A 192 -16.77 -4.06 2.90
CA ALA A 192 -17.28 -5.28 2.30
C ALA A 192 -18.63 -5.08 1.61
N GLN A 193 -19.57 -4.35 2.24
CA GLN A 193 -20.86 -4.03 1.63
C GLN A 193 -20.71 -3.16 0.38
N LYS A 194 -19.87 -2.11 0.44
CA LYS A 194 -19.60 -1.24 -0.71
C LYS A 194 -18.97 -2.00 -1.87
N PHE A 195 -18.05 -2.92 -1.58
CA PHE A 195 -17.39 -3.73 -2.61
C PHE A 195 -18.39 -4.59 -3.38
N ALA A 196 -19.37 -5.16 -2.69
CA ALA A 196 -20.30 -6.11 -3.26
C ALA A 196 -21.60 -5.49 -3.82
N ALA A 197 -21.76 -4.15 -3.75
CA ALA A 197 -23.01 -3.46 -4.07
C ALA A 197 -23.48 -3.66 -5.52
N ASP A 198 -22.54 -3.73 -6.48
CA ASP A 198 -22.82 -3.94 -7.90
C ASP A 198 -22.63 -5.41 -8.35
N HIS A 199 -22.40 -6.30 -7.39
CA HIS A 199 -22.12 -7.72 -7.60
C HIS A 199 -23.00 -8.56 -6.64
N ASP A 200 -22.40 -9.23 -5.66
CA ASP A 200 -23.10 -10.08 -4.69
C ASP A 200 -23.48 -9.30 -3.42
N ILE A 201 -24.58 -8.54 -3.51
CA ILE A 201 -25.00 -7.60 -2.46
C ILE A 201 -24.96 -8.23 -1.05
N ILE A 202 -24.11 -7.66 -0.20
CA ILE A 202 -24.07 -7.99 1.23
C ILE A 202 -25.11 -7.14 1.95
N SER A 203 -26.23 -7.76 2.30
CA SER A 203 -27.30 -7.09 3.05
C SER A 203 -26.84 -6.66 4.44
N ASP A 204 -27.47 -5.61 4.99
CA ASP A 204 -27.23 -5.16 6.37
C ASP A 204 -27.40 -6.30 7.39
N LYS A 205 -28.37 -7.19 7.16
CA LYS A 205 -28.59 -8.36 8.01
C LYS A 205 -27.39 -9.32 8.02
N MET A 206 -26.73 -9.51 6.87
CA MET A 206 -25.52 -10.32 6.78
C MET A 206 -24.35 -9.65 7.50
N ALA A 207 -24.15 -8.34 7.29
CA ALA A 207 -23.11 -7.57 7.95
C ALA A 207 -23.26 -7.57 9.48
N VAL A 208 -24.50 -7.37 9.98
CA VAL A 208 -24.81 -7.45 11.42
C VAL A 208 -24.49 -8.83 11.98
N ARG A 209 -24.89 -9.92 11.30
CA ARG A 209 -24.56 -11.28 11.75
C ARG A 209 -23.04 -11.53 11.80
N ALA A 210 -22.30 -11.05 10.80
CA ALA A 210 -20.85 -11.13 10.77
C ALA A 210 -20.22 -10.37 11.95
N ALA A 211 -20.69 -9.14 12.22
CA ALA A 211 -20.26 -8.33 13.36
C ALA A 211 -20.49 -9.04 14.70
N ILE A 212 -21.70 -9.54 14.94
CA ILE A 212 -22.05 -10.24 16.19
C ILE A 212 -21.21 -11.50 16.37
N LYS A 213 -20.94 -12.26 15.30
CA LYS A 213 -20.05 -13.42 15.36
C LYS A 213 -18.63 -13.01 15.75
N ASN A 214 -18.09 -11.96 15.13
CA ASN A 214 -16.76 -11.43 15.42
C ASN A 214 -16.64 -10.95 16.87
N LEU A 215 -17.58 -10.11 17.32
CA LEU A 215 -17.65 -9.61 18.69
C LEU A 215 -17.84 -10.75 19.71
N SER A 216 -18.58 -11.80 19.36
CA SER A 216 -18.73 -13.01 20.20
C SER A 216 -17.41 -13.76 20.33
N ASN A 217 -16.70 -13.96 19.22
CA ASN A 217 -15.41 -14.65 19.19
C ASN A 217 -14.33 -13.88 19.99
N SER A 218 -14.43 -12.55 20.04
CA SER A 218 -13.52 -11.72 20.84
C SER A 218 -13.61 -11.99 22.35
N GLY A 219 -14.75 -12.50 22.84
CA GLY A 219 -15.02 -12.80 24.26
C GLY A 219 -15.20 -11.60 25.18
N VAL A 220 -14.95 -10.37 24.72
CA VAL A 220 -14.96 -9.16 25.60
C VAL A 220 -16.32 -8.47 25.72
N PHE A 221 -17.32 -8.89 24.95
CA PHE A 221 -18.64 -8.25 24.88
C PHE A 221 -19.81 -9.13 25.32
N THR A 222 -19.56 -10.11 26.20
CA THR A 222 -20.57 -11.10 26.60
C THR A 222 -21.90 -10.48 27.04
N ASP A 223 -21.88 -9.47 27.91
CA ASP A 223 -23.12 -8.85 28.41
C ASP A 223 -23.79 -7.95 27.37
N ALA A 224 -23.00 -7.17 26.62
CA ALA A 224 -23.52 -6.38 25.50
C ALA A 224 -24.19 -7.24 24.42
N ILE A 225 -23.68 -8.45 24.17
CA ILE A 225 -24.29 -9.42 23.23
C ILE A 225 -25.61 -9.97 23.80
N LYS A 226 -25.70 -10.23 25.11
CA LYS A 226 -26.97 -10.64 25.73
C LYS A 226 -28.02 -9.55 25.57
N ASP A 227 -27.65 -8.30 25.80
CA ASP A 227 -28.56 -7.17 25.65
C ASP A 227 -28.96 -6.93 24.19
N TRP A 228 -28.01 -7.08 23.26
CA TRP A 228 -28.29 -7.04 21.82
C TRP A 228 -29.35 -8.07 21.40
N ARG A 229 -29.24 -9.31 21.89
CA ARG A 229 -30.18 -10.40 21.55
C ARG A 229 -31.59 -10.21 22.12
N LYS A 230 -31.80 -9.27 23.04
CA LYS A 230 -33.13 -8.92 23.57
C LYS A 230 -33.87 -7.93 22.67
N LEU A 231 -33.16 -7.26 21.75
CA LEU A 231 -33.75 -6.33 20.80
C LEU A 231 -34.59 -7.08 19.77
N ASP A 232 -35.68 -6.45 19.34
CA ASP A 232 -36.49 -6.97 18.25
C ASP A 232 -35.68 -7.06 16.95
N ASP A 233 -36.00 -8.03 16.09
CA ASP A 233 -35.30 -8.23 14.81
C ASP A 233 -35.31 -6.97 13.92
N ALA A 234 -36.34 -6.13 14.05
CA ALA A 234 -36.44 -4.86 13.33
C ALA A 234 -35.47 -3.78 13.85
N GLU A 235 -35.04 -3.88 15.12
CA GLU A 235 -34.10 -2.95 15.74
C GLU A 235 -32.64 -3.36 15.55
N GLN A 236 -32.37 -4.63 15.21
CA GLN A 236 -31.04 -5.18 14.95
C GLN A 236 -30.46 -4.72 13.60
N THR A 237 -30.34 -3.40 13.46
CA THR A 237 -29.82 -2.71 12.27
C THR A 237 -28.36 -2.35 12.44
N PHE A 238 -27.66 -2.11 11.33
CA PHE A 238 -26.25 -1.70 11.37
C PHE A 238 -26.01 -0.40 12.17
N PRO A 239 -26.82 0.67 12.00
CA PRO A 239 -26.65 1.89 12.81
C PRO A 239 -26.85 1.64 14.31
N LYS A 240 -27.82 0.81 14.69
CA LYS A 240 -28.03 0.43 16.09
C LYS A 240 -26.85 -0.36 16.63
N LEU A 241 -26.29 -1.28 15.83
CA LEU A 241 -25.09 -2.05 16.17
C LEU A 241 -23.92 -1.12 16.49
N GLU A 242 -23.64 -0.14 15.62
CA GLU A 242 -22.57 0.83 15.85
C GLU A 242 -22.79 1.58 17.18
N SER A 243 -24.00 2.09 17.42
CA SER A 243 -24.28 2.83 18.66
C SER A 243 -24.16 1.97 19.92
N HIS A 244 -24.66 0.72 19.88
CA HIS A 244 -24.72 -0.19 21.03
C HIS A 244 -23.33 -0.68 21.44
N PHE A 245 -22.54 -1.15 20.48
CA PHE A 245 -21.22 -1.72 20.79
C PHE A 245 -20.15 -0.66 20.99
N THR A 246 -20.29 0.54 20.43
CA THR A 246 -19.43 1.68 20.80
C THR A 246 -19.64 2.10 22.25
N ALA A 247 -20.89 2.11 22.74
CA ALA A 247 -21.17 2.37 24.15
C ALA A 247 -20.57 1.27 25.05
N ALA A 248 -20.70 0.00 24.64
CA ALA A 248 -20.10 -1.12 25.36
C ALA A 248 -18.56 -1.06 25.38
N ASP A 249 -17.91 -0.71 24.26
CA ASP A 249 -16.44 -0.61 24.19
C ASP A 249 -15.92 0.53 25.07
N LYS A 250 -16.64 1.65 25.11
CA LYS A 250 -16.32 2.77 26.01
C LYS A 250 -16.34 2.33 27.48
N GLU A 251 -17.34 1.56 27.90
CA GLU A 251 -17.41 1.06 29.28
C GLU A 251 -16.35 -0.01 29.56
N ARG A 252 -16.11 -0.93 28.62
CA ARG A 252 -15.01 -1.91 28.70
C ARG A 252 -13.67 -1.22 28.95
N ARG A 253 -13.36 -0.17 28.17
CA ARG A 253 -12.13 0.63 28.30
C ARG A 253 -12.07 1.43 29.61
N ARG A 254 -13.20 1.78 30.20
CA ARG A 254 -13.28 2.46 31.49
C ARG A 254 -12.96 1.52 32.66
N ILE A 255 -13.40 0.27 32.57
CA ILE A 255 -13.22 -0.76 33.60
C ILE A 255 -11.79 -1.35 33.56
N LEU A 256 -11.17 -1.39 32.37
CA LEU A 256 -9.77 -1.78 32.19
C LEU A 256 -8.84 -0.91 33.06
N THR A 257 -8.26 -1.50 34.11
CA THR A 257 -7.38 -0.76 35.02
C THR A 257 -6.04 -0.44 34.32
N PRO A 258 -5.34 0.66 34.67
CA PRO A 258 -4.01 0.97 34.10
C PRO A 258 -2.99 -0.16 34.25
N LYS A 259 -3.16 -1.03 35.24
CA LYS A 259 -2.33 -2.21 35.48
C LYS A 259 -2.59 -3.30 34.43
N GLU A 260 -3.85 -3.50 34.04
CA GLU A 260 -4.25 -4.47 33.01
C GLU A 260 -3.96 -3.98 31.59
N VAL A 261 -4.02 -2.68 31.32
CA VAL A 261 -3.54 -2.08 30.06
C VAL A 261 -2.04 -2.36 29.87
N GLY A 262 -1.25 -2.31 30.94
CA GLY A 262 0.17 -2.69 30.93
C GLY A 262 0.42 -4.18 30.70
N TYR A 263 -0.50 -5.07 31.11
CA TYR A 263 -0.42 -6.51 30.83
C TYR A 263 -0.98 -6.88 29.46
N ALA A 264 -2.02 -6.21 28.96
CA ALA A 264 -2.55 -6.40 27.61
C ALA A 264 -1.52 -5.98 26.55
N ASN A 265 -0.86 -4.82 26.74
CA ASN A 265 0.22 -4.39 25.85
C ASN A 265 1.45 -5.33 25.92
N LYS A 266 1.71 -5.97 27.07
CA LYS A 266 2.75 -7.02 27.22
C LYS A 266 2.33 -8.41 26.74
N ALA A 267 1.02 -8.70 26.70
CA ALA A 267 0.46 -9.93 26.18
C ALA A 267 0.43 -9.92 24.64
N VAL A 268 0.33 -8.74 24.01
CA VAL A 268 0.50 -8.59 22.56
C VAL A 268 1.97 -8.82 22.14
N GLU A 269 2.95 -8.58 23.01
CA GLU A 269 4.34 -9.02 22.79
C GLU A 269 4.55 -10.55 22.99
N LYS A 270 3.52 -11.29 23.45
CA LYS A 270 3.57 -12.74 23.57
C LYS A 270 2.48 -13.40 22.72
N HIS A 271 2.91 -13.83 21.54
CA HIS A 271 2.28 -14.82 20.65
C HIS A 271 1.34 -14.31 19.56
N SER A 272 1.83 -13.46 18.67
CA SER A 272 1.73 -13.83 17.24
C SER A 272 2.87 -14.82 16.96
N ASN A 273 2.60 -16.11 17.13
CA ASN A 273 3.52 -17.16 16.66
C ASN A 273 3.41 -17.28 15.13
N GLU A 274 3.67 -16.18 14.42
CA GLU A 274 4.09 -16.26 13.04
C GLU A 274 5.48 -16.90 13.09
N LYS A 275 5.53 -18.17 12.67
CA LYS A 275 6.80 -18.86 12.44
C LYS A 275 7.59 -17.98 11.48
N GLY A 276 8.58 -17.26 12.00
CA GLY A 276 9.44 -16.42 11.17
C GLY A 276 10.03 -17.26 10.04
N HIS A 277 10.30 -16.60 8.92
CA HIS A 277 10.73 -17.20 7.65
C HIS A 277 11.67 -18.40 7.86
N LYS A 278 11.17 -19.60 7.55
CA LYS A 278 11.87 -20.87 7.72
C LYS A 278 12.78 -21.10 6.51
N ILE A 279 14.08 -21.19 6.75
CA ILE A 279 15.00 -21.78 5.77
C ILE A 279 14.93 -23.30 5.94
N THR A 280 14.77 -24.02 4.84
CA THR A 280 14.79 -25.49 4.84
C THR A 280 16.12 -25.94 4.25
N LEU A 281 16.91 -26.69 5.02
CA LEU A 281 18.12 -27.34 4.51
C LEU A 281 17.74 -28.50 3.56
N ASP A 282 18.67 -28.96 2.72
CA ASP A 282 18.44 -30.05 1.76
C ASP A 282 17.93 -31.35 2.39
N ASN A 283 18.25 -31.58 3.67
CA ASN A 283 17.77 -32.71 4.47
C ASN A 283 16.39 -32.47 5.13
N GLY A 284 15.69 -31.40 4.75
CA GLY A 284 14.38 -31.02 5.28
C GLY A 284 14.41 -30.32 6.64
N ALA A 285 15.58 -30.14 7.27
CA ALA A 285 15.67 -29.55 8.61
C ALA A 285 15.39 -28.03 8.58
N PRO A 286 14.50 -27.51 9.45
CA PRO A 286 14.22 -26.09 9.55
C PRO A 286 15.32 -25.33 10.29
N MET A 287 15.67 -24.15 9.77
CA MET A 287 16.56 -23.18 10.40
C MET A 287 15.88 -21.80 10.46
N TYR A 288 16.23 -21.02 11.48
CA TYR A 288 15.63 -19.74 11.82
C TYR A 288 16.72 -18.70 12.07
N TYR A 289 16.54 -17.50 11.53
CA TYR A 289 17.55 -16.45 11.52
C TYR A 289 17.26 -15.32 12.51
N CYS A 290 18.30 -14.84 13.18
CA CYS A 290 18.28 -13.65 14.04
C CYS A 290 19.44 -12.72 13.69
N TRP A 291 19.17 -11.43 13.47
CA TRP A 291 20.20 -10.44 13.11
C TRP A 291 21.36 -10.40 14.11
N SER A 292 21.08 -10.55 15.41
CA SER A 292 22.14 -10.49 16.44
C SER A 292 22.87 -11.79 16.68
N HIS A 293 22.21 -12.94 16.43
CA HIS A 293 22.71 -14.24 16.90
C HIS A 293 23.04 -15.23 15.78
N GLY A 294 22.67 -14.90 14.55
CA GLY A 294 22.86 -15.71 13.37
C GLY A 294 21.78 -16.77 13.20
N LEU A 295 22.09 -17.78 12.39
CA LEU A 295 21.18 -18.84 11.99
C LEU A 295 21.22 -19.99 13.01
N GLY A 296 20.07 -20.48 13.47
CA GLY A 296 19.99 -21.58 14.43
C GLY A 296 18.79 -22.49 14.19
N THR A 297 18.70 -23.58 14.98
CA THR A 297 17.63 -24.58 14.85
C THR A 297 16.41 -24.28 15.72
N ASN A 298 16.45 -23.26 16.58
CA ASN A 298 15.35 -22.92 17.47
C ASN A 298 14.27 -22.12 16.73
N SER A 299 13.11 -22.72 16.54
CA SER A 299 11.95 -22.11 15.88
C SER A 299 11.39 -20.88 16.57
N SER A 300 11.66 -20.72 17.86
CA SER A 300 11.19 -19.58 18.63
C SER A 300 12.18 -18.41 18.61
N HIS A 301 13.38 -18.57 18.04
CA HIS A 301 14.45 -17.56 18.09
C HIS A 301 14.74 -16.97 16.71
N THR A 302 13.96 -15.95 16.35
CA THR A 302 14.11 -15.17 15.11
C THR A 302 14.58 -13.74 15.41
N SER A 303 14.82 -12.91 14.40
CA SER A 303 15.11 -11.49 14.63
C SER A 303 13.93 -10.79 15.30
N LYS A 304 12.71 -11.05 14.82
CA LYS A 304 11.45 -10.58 15.41
C LYS A 304 11.31 -10.94 16.90
N ASN A 305 11.69 -12.18 17.27
CA ASN A 305 11.53 -12.72 18.63
C ASN A 305 12.80 -12.62 19.50
N CYS A 306 13.82 -11.87 19.06
CA CYS A 306 15.08 -11.77 19.78
C CYS A 306 14.94 -10.95 21.07
N THR A 307 15.16 -11.58 22.22
CA THR A 307 15.11 -10.91 23.54
C THR A 307 16.44 -10.27 23.95
N LYS A 308 17.57 -10.66 23.31
CA LYS A 308 18.92 -10.16 23.61
C LYS A 308 19.53 -9.45 22.40
N LYS A 309 19.03 -8.26 22.09
CA LYS A 309 19.39 -7.52 20.87
C LYS A 309 20.80 -6.91 21.00
N ALA A 310 21.64 -7.11 19.98
CA ALA A 310 22.90 -6.38 19.84
C ALA A 310 22.62 -4.93 19.38
N PRO A 311 23.56 -3.98 19.57
CA PRO A 311 23.41 -2.62 19.06
C PRO A 311 23.11 -2.63 17.55
N GLY A 312 22.08 -1.88 17.12
CA GLY A 312 21.66 -1.80 15.71
C GLY A 312 20.79 -2.96 15.20
N HIS A 313 20.22 -3.77 16.10
CA HIS A 313 19.41 -4.92 15.73
C HIS A 313 18.22 -4.60 14.81
N MET A 314 18.19 -5.23 13.62
CA MET A 314 17.10 -5.13 12.66
C MET A 314 16.04 -6.22 12.92
N VAL A 315 14.83 -5.81 13.29
CA VAL A 315 13.72 -6.72 13.65
C VAL A 315 13.20 -7.50 12.42
N GLU A 316 13.26 -6.88 11.25
CA GLU A 316 12.78 -7.46 9.97
C GLU A 316 13.78 -8.43 9.31
N ALA A 317 14.99 -8.56 9.86
CA ALA A 317 16.00 -9.43 9.28
C ALA A 317 15.58 -10.90 9.34
N ASN A 318 15.81 -11.61 8.25
CA ASN A 318 15.43 -13.01 8.10
C ASN A 318 16.52 -13.79 7.34
N GLY A 319 16.23 -15.07 7.09
CA GLY A 319 17.19 -15.96 6.45
C GLY A 319 17.53 -15.63 5.00
N ASN A 320 16.61 -14.98 4.29
CA ASN A 320 16.80 -14.56 2.89
C ASN A 320 17.44 -13.17 2.81
N ASP A 321 17.10 -12.28 3.73
CA ASP A 321 17.71 -10.96 3.85
C ASP A 321 18.16 -10.70 5.28
N MET A 322 19.47 -10.79 5.48
CA MET A 322 20.09 -10.67 6.78
C MET A 322 20.28 -9.21 7.21
N LEU A 323 20.04 -8.22 6.34
CA LEU A 323 20.16 -6.78 6.64
C LEU A 323 21.48 -6.39 7.32
N GLY A 324 22.59 -7.00 6.89
CA GLY A 324 23.93 -6.77 7.47
C GLY A 324 24.16 -7.40 8.86
N GLY A 325 23.31 -8.35 9.27
CA GLY A 325 23.39 -9.02 10.56
C GLY A 325 24.43 -10.14 10.65
N CYS A 326 24.44 -10.82 11.79
CA CYS A 326 25.35 -11.90 12.13
C CYS A 326 25.27 -13.07 11.12
N CYS A 327 26.39 -13.42 10.49
CA CYS A 327 26.50 -14.50 9.49
C CYS A 327 26.91 -15.87 10.07
N ILE A 328 26.82 -16.05 11.38
CA ILE A 328 27.25 -17.27 12.05
C ILE A 328 26.11 -18.30 12.04
N ILE A 329 26.43 -19.53 11.64
CA ILE A 329 25.54 -20.68 11.83
C ILE A 329 25.84 -21.31 13.20
N ARG A 330 24.82 -21.38 14.05
CA ARG A 330 24.88 -21.99 15.37
C ARG A 330 24.80 -23.51 15.24
N ARG A 331 25.74 -24.18 15.91
CA ARG A 331 25.74 -25.64 16.06
C ARG A 331 24.57 -26.09 16.91
N LYS A 332 24.12 -27.34 16.72
CA LYS A 332 23.14 -27.94 17.62
C LYS A 332 23.78 -28.17 18.99
N ALA A 333 22.97 -28.05 20.04
CA ALA A 333 23.41 -28.37 21.39
C ALA A 333 23.93 -29.82 21.44
N GLY A 334 25.18 -30.00 21.88
CA GLY A 334 25.84 -31.30 21.96
C GLY A 334 26.76 -31.67 20.78
N GLU A 335 26.76 -30.91 19.68
CA GLU A 335 27.70 -31.15 18.57
C GLU A 335 29.14 -30.77 18.94
N ARG A 336 30.06 -31.75 18.85
CA ARG A 336 31.50 -31.51 19.04
C ARG A 336 32.16 -31.19 17.69
N ALA A 337 32.96 -30.13 17.63
CA ALA A 337 33.80 -29.88 16.46
C ALA A 337 34.81 -31.00 16.29
N VAL A 338 34.71 -31.71 15.17
CA VAL A 338 35.72 -32.70 14.75
C VAL A 338 36.83 -32.01 13.94
N TYR A 339 36.53 -30.88 13.30
CA TYR A 339 37.51 -30.15 12.49
C TYR A 339 38.61 -29.53 13.37
N ARG A 340 39.85 -29.95 13.12
CA ARG A 340 41.06 -29.23 13.53
C ARG A 340 41.66 -28.58 12.30
N ARG A 341 42.00 -27.29 12.42
CA ARG A 341 42.77 -26.60 11.39
C ARG A 341 44.09 -27.37 11.20
N PRO A 342 44.45 -27.77 9.97
CA PRO A 342 45.77 -28.32 9.70
C PRO A 342 46.84 -27.35 10.20
N GLN A 343 47.90 -27.85 10.84
CA GLN A 343 49.08 -27.02 11.10
C GLN A 343 49.56 -26.50 9.74
N ARG A 344 49.72 -25.18 9.62
CA ARG A 344 50.50 -24.63 8.51
C ARG A 344 51.90 -25.22 8.67
N GLU A 345 52.36 -25.97 7.67
CA GLU A 345 53.77 -26.29 7.58
C GLU A 345 54.53 -24.96 7.56
N ASN A 346 55.43 -24.75 8.50
CA ASN A 346 56.30 -23.59 8.50
C ASN A 346 57.12 -23.66 7.22
N GLU A 347 57.02 -22.63 6.38
CA GLU A 347 57.90 -22.35 5.25
C GLU A 347 59.31 -22.04 5.77
N GLU A 348 60.00 -23.06 6.26
CA GLU A 348 61.35 -22.93 6.79
C GLU A 348 62.14 -24.21 6.51
N ASN A 349 62.13 -24.66 5.24
CA ASN A 349 63.23 -25.48 4.69
C ASN A 349 63.24 -25.62 3.16
N GLN A 350 63.07 -24.52 2.41
CA GLN A 350 63.46 -24.49 1.00
C GLN A 350 64.78 -23.72 0.86
N GLN A 351 65.87 -24.46 1.02
CA GLN A 351 67.22 -24.02 0.67
C GLN A 351 67.24 -23.61 -0.82
N PRO A 352 67.70 -22.40 -1.19
CA PRO A 352 67.79 -22.02 -2.60
C PRO A 352 68.83 -22.89 -3.32
N PRO A 353 68.60 -23.29 -4.59
CA PRO A 353 69.56 -24.09 -5.34
C PRO A 353 70.83 -23.28 -5.62
N ALA A 354 71.97 -23.91 -5.39
CA ALA A 354 73.29 -23.35 -5.61
C ALA A 354 73.49 -22.94 -7.07
N THR A 355 73.93 -21.70 -7.26
CA THR A 355 74.45 -21.18 -8.52
C THR A 355 75.67 -21.99 -8.96
N ARG A 356 75.67 -22.44 -10.22
CA ARG A 356 76.90 -22.70 -10.97
C ARG A 356 76.75 -22.23 -12.40
#